data_AF-A0A397W9D1-F1
#
_entry.id   AF-A0A397W9D1-F1
#
_cell.length_a   1.000
_cell.length_b   1.000
_cell.length_c   1.000
_cell.angle_alpha   90.00
_cell.angle_beta   90.00
_cell.angle_gamma   90.00
#
_symmetry.space_group_name_H-M   'P 1'
#
loop_
_entity.id
_entity.type
_entity.pdbx_description
1 polymer ?
#
loop_
_entity_poly.entity_id
_entity_poly.type
_entity_poly.pdbx_seq_one_letter_code
_entity_poly.pdbx_strand_id
1 'polypeptide(L)'
;FCEIHYAETTIVPIGIKNGYPTEINFTLLETRVTQMKEELLKIINKEIDSYYYNLAIEVCEEVGARKASTPMVLMGRFESLRPGYYGSIGLNIICDTLIKLFIYPNILTFNITYPKKPMDYLQEVLVPEAALRLISQDREEISLENA
;
A
#
# COMPACT_ATOMS: atom_id res chain seq x y z
N PHE A 1 13.63 23.60 -20.24
CA PHE A 1 14.08 22.22 -19.95
C PHE A 1 12.87 21.46 -19.41
N CYS A 2 12.52 20.29 -19.95
CA CYS A 2 11.28 19.58 -19.62
C CYS A 2 11.47 18.67 -18.40
N GLU A 3 10.41 18.44 -17.61
CA GLU A 3 10.42 17.50 -16.48
C GLU A 3 10.80 16.08 -16.91
N ILE A 4 10.35 15.64 -18.09
CA ILE A 4 10.72 14.34 -18.67
C ILE A 4 12.24 14.27 -18.88
N HIS A 5 12.81 15.33 -19.43
CA HIS A 5 14.24 15.37 -19.72
C HIS A 5 15.09 15.41 -18.42
N TYR A 6 14.61 16.08 -17.37
CA TYR A 6 15.23 16.02 -16.05
C TYR A 6 15.13 14.61 -15.43
N ALA A 7 13.97 13.96 -15.55
CA ALA A 7 13.76 12.61 -15.03
C ALA A 7 14.67 11.58 -15.70
N GLU A 8 14.80 11.61 -17.03
CA GLU A 8 15.66 10.70 -17.80
C GLU A 8 17.15 10.90 -17.49
N THR A 9 17.59 12.15 -17.31
CA THR A 9 19.01 12.46 -17.11
C THR A 9 19.46 12.33 -15.65
N THR A 10 18.53 12.46 -14.70
CA THR A 10 18.86 12.51 -13.26
C THR A 10 18.22 11.37 -12.48
N ILE A 11 16.90 11.18 -12.60
CA ILE A 11 16.15 10.26 -11.73
C ILE A 11 16.34 8.80 -12.16
N VAL A 12 16.25 8.50 -13.46
CA VAL A 12 16.38 7.13 -13.97
C VAL A 12 17.76 6.51 -13.64
N PRO A 13 18.90 7.21 -13.84
CA PRO A 13 20.21 6.66 -13.45
C PRO A 13 20.34 6.41 -11.95
N ILE A 14 19.75 7.26 -11.10
CA ILE A 14 19.73 7.07 -9.65
C ILE A 14 18.90 5.83 -9.27
N GLY A 15 17.74 5.65 -9.90
CA GLY A 15 16.89 4.46 -9.71
C GLY A 15 17.64 3.18 -10.06
N ILE A 16 18.31 3.14 -11.22
CA ILE A 16 19.10 1.97 -11.64
C ILE A 16 20.23 1.69 -10.63
N LYS A 17 20.95 2.73 -10.19
CA LYS A 17 22.01 2.58 -9.17
C LYS A 17 21.50 2.02 -7.85
N ASN A 18 20.27 2.36 -7.47
CA ASN A 18 19.63 1.91 -6.23
C ASN A 18 18.85 0.59 -6.40
N GLY A 19 19.01 -0.12 -7.53
CA GLY A 19 18.40 -1.43 -7.75
C GLY A 19 16.90 -1.40 -8.05
N TYR A 20 16.35 -0.27 -8.49
CA TYR A 20 14.94 -0.22 -8.87
C TYR A 20 14.72 -0.93 -10.22
N PRO A 21 13.61 -1.68 -10.37
CA PRO A 21 13.33 -2.41 -11.60
C PRO A 21 13.13 -1.45 -12.78
N THR A 22 13.73 -1.78 -13.93
CA THR A 22 13.57 -1.02 -15.17
C THR A 22 12.25 -1.32 -15.87
N GLU A 23 11.68 -2.50 -15.64
CA GLU A 23 10.40 -2.94 -16.18
C GLU A 23 9.56 -3.60 -15.09
N ILE A 24 8.26 -3.27 -15.05
CA ILE A 24 7.32 -3.83 -14.07
C ILE A 24 6.43 -4.84 -14.78
N ASN A 25 6.47 -6.09 -14.33
CA ASN A 25 5.58 -7.14 -14.83
C ASN A 25 4.24 -7.10 -14.09
N PHE A 26 3.28 -6.35 -14.65
CA PHE A 26 1.92 -6.26 -14.09
C PHE A 26 1.12 -7.56 -14.20
N THR A 27 1.46 -8.46 -15.14
CA THR A 27 0.75 -9.74 -15.32
C THR A 27 0.93 -10.67 -14.13
N LEU A 28 2.09 -10.61 -13.46
CA LEU A 28 2.38 -11.43 -12.28
C LEU A 28 1.97 -10.76 -10.96
N LEU A 29 1.56 -9.49 -11.01
CA LEU A 29 1.30 -8.69 -9.81
C LEU A 29 0.14 -9.25 -8.97
N GLU A 30 -0.96 -9.68 -9.60
CA GLU A 30 -2.08 -10.33 -8.90
C GLU A 30 -1.63 -11.60 -8.15
N THR A 31 -0.82 -12.44 -8.78
CA THR A 31 -0.28 -13.66 -8.16
C THR A 31 0.59 -13.34 -6.96
N ARG A 32 1.47 -12.33 -7.08
CA ARG A 32 2.37 -11.91 -5.99
C ARG A 32 1.59 -11.36 -4.79
N VAL A 33 0.58 -10.51 -5.04
CA VAL A 33 -0.31 -10.00 -3.97
C VAL A 33 -1.07 -11.15 -3.33
N THR A 34 -1.52 -12.13 -4.12
CA THR A 34 -2.21 -13.33 -3.60
C THR A 34 -1.32 -14.17 -2.68
N GLN A 35 -0.02 -14.29 -2.99
CA GLN A 35 0.93 -14.98 -2.13
C GLN A 35 1.14 -14.30 -0.76
N MET A 36 0.89 -13.00 -0.66
CA MET A 36 0.98 -12.24 0.60
C MET A 36 -0.24 -12.39 1.51
N LYS A 37 -1.28 -13.13 1.07
CA LYS A 37 -2.56 -13.23 1.78
C LYS A 37 -2.38 -13.57 3.27
N GLU A 38 -1.59 -14.59 3.59
CA GLU A 38 -1.39 -15.05 4.96
C GLU A 38 -0.68 -14.00 5.83
N GLU A 39 0.26 -13.24 5.28
CA GLU A 39 0.90 -12.15 6.00
C GLU A 39 -0.05 -10.98 6.25
N LEU A 40 -0.85 -10.61 5.25
CA LEU A 40 -1.85 -9.56 5.38
C LEU A 40 -2.97 -9.95 6.36
N LEU A 41 -3.30 -11.24 6.45
CA LEU A 41 -4.21 -11.76 7.50
C LEU A 41 -3.66 -11.52 8.90
N LYS A 42 -2.35 -11.71 9.12
CA LYS A 42 -1.73 -11.41 10.42
C LYS A 42 -1.87 -9.94 10.78
N ILE A 43 -1.78 -9.02 9.80
CA ILE A 43 -2.04 -7.58 10.03
C ILE A 43 -3.51 -7.38 10.44
N ILE A 44 -4.45 -7.96 9.68
CA ILE A 44 -5.89 -7.85 9.95
C ILE A 44 -6.24 -8.36 11.35
N ASN A 45 -5.62 -9.46 11.77
CA ASN A 45 -5.79 -10.07 13.09
C ASN A 45 -5.00 -9.34 14.20
N LYS A 46 -4.19 -8.33 13.86
CA LYS A 46 -3.31 -7.59 14.79
C LYS A 46 -2.26 -8.49 15.47
N GLU A 47 -1.84 -9.54 14.78
CA GLU A 47 -0.77 -10.45 15.22
C GLU A 47 0.62 -9.87 14.94
N ILE A 48 0.73 -8.99 13.95
CA ILE A 48 1.96 -8.26 13.62
C ILE A 48 1.71 -6.76 13.64
N ASP A 49 2.74 -6.01 14.01
CA ASP A 49 2.70 -4.55 13.95
C ASP A 49 2.68 -4.07 12.50
N SER A 50 1.91 -3.01 12.25
CA SER A 50 1.76 -2.40 10.94
C SER A 50 1.82 -0.89 11.10
N TYR A 51 2.81 -0.28 10.45
CA TYR A 51 2.97 1.16 10.43
C TYR A 51 1.71 1.85 9.90
N TYR A 52 1.17 1.35 8.79
CA TYR A 52 -0.01 1.95 8.17
C TYR A 52 -1.28 1.73 8.99
N TYR A 53 -1.40 0.61 9.73
CA TYR A 53 -2.47 0.41 10.69
C TYR A 53 -2.41 1.46 11.81
N ASN A 54 -1.25 1.62 12.44
CA ASN A 54 -1.05 2.58 13.53
C ASN A 54 -1.34 4.00 13.07
N LEU A 55 -0.84 4.39 11.89
CA LEU A 55 -1.13 5.68 11.26
C LEU A 55 -2.64 5.88 11.01
N ALA A 56 -3.35 4.85 10.54
CA ALA A 56 -4.79 4.93 10.29
C ALA A 56 -5.62 5.08 11.59
N ILE A 57 -5.15 4.50 12.71
CA ILE A 57 -5.77 4.63 14.02
C ILE A 57 -5.47 6.00 14.64
N GLU A 58 -4.22 6.45 14.62
CA GLU A 58 -3.80 7.77 15.13
C GLU A 58 -4.67 8.89 14.54
N VAL A 59 -4.89 8.85 13.23
CA VAL A 59 -5.77 9.82 12.56
C VAL A 59 -7.21 9.72 13.05
N CYS A 60 -7.72 8.51 13.28
CA CYS A 60 -9.06 8.33 13.83
C CYS A 60 -9.17 8.90 15.24
N GLU A 61 -8.11 8.84 16.04
CA GLU A 61 -8.06 9.40 17.39
C GLU A 61 -7.98 10.94 17.35
N GLU A 62 -7.19 11.50 16.43
CA GLU A 62 -7.00 12.95 16.30
C GLU A 62 -8.26 13.68 15.81
N VAL A 63 -8.90 13.18 14.74
CA VAL A 63 -10.00 13.90 14.07
C VAL A 63 -11.36 13.23 14.22
N GLY A 64 -11.40 12.01 14.76
CA GLY A 64 -12.59 11.16 14.83
C GLY A 64 -12.80 10.36 13.55
N ALA A 65 -13.27 9.12 13.69
CA ALA A 65 -13.43 8.15 12.60
C ALA A 65 -14.20 8.68 11.37
N ARG A 66 -15.29 9.44 11.58
CA ARG A 66 -16.06 10.03 10.47
C ARG A 66 -15.29 11.07 9.68
N LYS A 67 -14.50 11.90 10.37
CA LYS A 67 -13.72 12.98 9.74
C LYS A 67 -12.45 12.42 9.09
N ALA A 68 -11.89 11.35 9.67
CA ALA A 68 -10.71 10.66 9.16
C ALA A 68 -10.89 10.15 7.72
N SER A 69 -12.11 9.72 7.35
CA SER A 69 -12.44 9.25 5.99
C SER A 69 -12.85 10.38 5.02
N THR A 70 -12.72 11.65 5.39
CA THR A 70 -13.06 12.76 4.47
C THR A 70 -11.96 12.98 3.44
N PRO A 71 -12.30 13.34 2.19
CA PRO A 71 -11.30 13.58 1.13
C PRO A 71 -10.20 14.56 1.53
N MET A 72 -10.55 15.59 2.31
CA MET A 72 -9.59 16.59 2.80
C MET A 72 -8.52 15.96 3.70
N VAL A 73 -8.92 15.08 4.63
CA VAL A 73 -7.98 14.41 5.54
C VAL A 73 -7.18 13.33 4.80
N LEU A 74 -7.81 12.60 3.89
CA LEU A 74 -7.14 11.60 3.05
C LEU A 74 -6.10 12.23 2.13
N MET A 75 -6.38 13.40 1.55
CA MET A 75 -5.43 14.12 0.69
C MET A 75 -4.12 14.44 1.43
N GLY A 76 -4.18 14.73 2.73
CA GLY A 76 -3.00 14.98 3.56
C GLY A 76 -2.04 13.79 3.70
N ARG A 77 -2.50 12.57 3.41
CA ARG A 77 -1.68 11.34 3.45
C ARG A 77 -1.64 10.61 2.12
N PHE A 78 -2.22 11.20 1.06
CA PHE A 78 -2.40 10.53 -0.22
C PHE A 78 -1.05 10.02 -0.77
N GLU A 79 -0.02 10.87 -0.77
CA GLU A 79 1.31 10.50 -1.27
C GLU A 79 1.91 9.30 -0.53
N SER A 80 1.75 9.23 0.79
CA SER A 80 2.27 8.14 1.62
C SER A 80 1.54 6.81 1.42
N LEU A 81 0.28 6.84 0.96
CA LEU A 81 -0.55 5.65 0.73
C LEU A 81 -0.42 5.11 -0.70
N ARG A 82 0.30 5.79 -1.59
CA ARG A 82 0.49 5.36 -2.97
C ARG A 82 1.37 4.12 -3.04
N PRO A 83 1.15 3.23 -4.02
CA PRO A 83 1.93 2.00 -4.15
C PRO A 83 3.32 2.22 -4.79
N GLY A 84 3.95 3.39 -4.56
CA GLY A 84 5.25 3.73 -5.14
C GLY A 84 5.26 3.68 -6.67
N TYR A 85 6.31 3.05 -7.24
CA TYR A 85 6.53 2.98 -8.69
C TYR A 85 5.51 2.10 -9.44
N TYR A 86 4.68 1.33 -8.74
CA TYR A 86 3.58 0.60 -9.35
C TYR A 86 2.49 1.51 -9.93
N GLY A 87 2.44 2.77 -9.48
CA GLY A 87 1.57 3.80 -10.03
C GLY A 87 0.08 3.44 -9.93
N SER A 88 -0.73 4.05 -10.81
CA SER A 88 -2.18 3.84 -10.83
C SER A 88 -2.59 2.46 -11.35
N ILE A 89 -1.84 1.90 -12.31
CA ILE A 89 -2.10 0.57 -12.86
C ILE A 89 -1.93 -0.49 -11.77
N GLY A 90 -0.78 -0.46 -11.07
CA GLY A 90 -0.55 -1.39 -9.98
C GLY A 90 -1.46 -1.14 -8.78
N LEU A 91 -1.82 0.11 -8.47
CA LEU A 91 -2.84 0.40 -7.47
C LEU A 91 -4.15 -0.34 -7.75
N ASN A 92 -4.64 -0.27 -8.98
CA ASN A 92 -5.90 -0.92 -9.37
C ASN A 92 -5.81 -2.44 -9.24
N ILE A 93 -4.70 -3.04 -9.68
CA ILE A 93 -4.49 -4.49 -9.58
C ILE A 93 -4.40 -4.93 -8.11
N ILE A 94 -3.63 -4.21 -7.28
CA ILE A 94 -3.50 -4.50 -5.85
C ILE A 94 -4.87 -4.39 -5.18
N CYS A 95 -5.59 -3.28 -5.37
CA CYS A 95 -6.93 -3.07 -4.82
C CYS A 95 -7.91 -4.18 -5.23
N ASP A 96 -8.01 -4.49 -6.52
CA ASP A 96 -8.93 -5.53 -7.03
C ASP A 96 -8.61 -6.90 -6.43
N THR A 97 -7.32 -7.25 -6.37
CA THR A 97 -6.85 -8.50 -5.76
C THR A 97 -7.22 -8.57 -4.28
N LEU A 98 -6.95 -7.51 -3.50
CA LEU A 98 -7.27 -7.45 -2.08
C LEU A 98 -8.79 -7.50 -1.82
N ILE A 99 -9.60 -6.89 -2.68
CA ILE A 99 -11.07 -6.98 -2.61
C ILE A 99 -11.53 -8.42 -2.79
N LYS A 100 -11.00 -9.13 -3.81
CA LYS A 100 -11.30 -10.56 -4.04
C LYS A 100 -10.87 -11.43 -2.85
N LEU A 101 -9.75 -11.12 -2.22
CA LEU A 101 -9.19 -11.92 -1.12
C LEU A 101 -9.87 -11.68 0.22
N PHE A 102 -10.32 -10.45 0.50
CA PHE A 102 -10.72 -10.07 1.86
C PHE A 102 -12.15 -9.51 1.97
N ILE A 103 -12.64 -8.81 0.95
CA ILE A 103 -13.98 -8.20 0.97
C ILE A 103 -15.03 -9.21 0.52
N TYR A 104 -14.87 -9.82 -0.66
CA TYR A 104 -15.82 -10.79 -1.20
C TYR A 104 -16.08 -12.00 -0.27
N PRO A 105 -15.06 -12.62 0.35
CA PRO A 105 -15.30 -13.69 1.31
C PRO A 105 -15.75 -13.21 2.69
N ASN A 106 -16.02 -11.90 2.88
CA ASN A 106 -16.38 -11.28 4.17
C ASN A 106 -15.36 -11.55 5.30
N ILE A 107 -14.07 -11.61 4.97
CA ILE A 107 -13.00 -11.69 5.98
C ILE A 107 -12.83 -10.32 6.63
N LEU A 108 -12.76 -9.26 5.82
CA LEU A 108 -12.61 -7.89 6.30
C LEU A 108 -13.98 -7.30 6.61
N THR A 109 -14.42 -7.47 7.86
CA THR A 109 -15.72 -6.96 8.35
C THR A 109 -15.54 -5.69 9.18
N PHE A 110 -16.61 -4.91 9.32
CA PHE A 110 -16.60 -3.68 10.11
C PHE A 110 -16.15 -3.89 11.56
N ASN A 111 -16.51 -5.03 12.17
CA ASN A 111 -16.11 -5.36 13.54
C ASN A 111 -14.59 -5.56 13.67
N ILE A 112 -13.95 -6.09 12.62
CA ILE A 112 -12.51 -6.32 12.58
C ILE A 112 -11.78 -5.01 12.28
N THR A 113 -12.30 -4.20 11.35
CA THR A 113 -11.65 -2.95 10.92
C THR A 113 -12.01 -1.73 11.75
N TYR A 114 -12.87 -1.88 12.76
CA TYR A 114 -13.29 -0.77 13.61
C TYR A 114 -12.05 -0.02 14.15
N PRO A 115 -12.02 1.33 14.06
CA PRO A 115 -13.12 2.25 13.75
C PRO A 115 -13.34 2.56 12.25
N LYS A 116 -12.54 1.99 11.36
CA LYS A 116 -12.61 2.21 9.91
C LYS A 116 -13.64 1.31 9.23
N LYS A 117 -14.16 1.76 8.09
CA LYS A 117 -14.91 0.89 7.18
C LYS A 117 -13.96 -0.11 6.50
N PRO A 118 -14.41 -1.30 6.10
CA PRO A 118 -13.56 -2.28 5.43
C PRO A 118 -12.83 -1.74 4.19
N MET A 119 -13.51 -0.95 3.36
CA MET A 119 -12.88 -0.34 2.18
C MET A 119 -11.84 0.73 2.55
N ASP A 120 -12.11 1.56 3.55
CA ASP A 120 -11.16 2.58 4.02
C ASP A 120 -9.90 1.89 4.60
N TYR A 121 -10.09 0.82 5.38
CA TYR A 121 -9.00 0.00 5.90
C TYR A 121 -8.18 -0.65 4.78
N LEU A 122 -8.85 -1.19 3.75
CA LEU A 122 -8.17 -1.78 2.60
C LEU A 122 -7.28 -0.74 1.90
N GLN A 123 -7.76 0.48 1.69
CA GLN A 123 -7.01 1.55 1.01
C GLN A 123 -5.91 2.17 1.88
N GLU A 124 -6.19 2.41 3.17
CA GLU A 124 -5.25 3.11 4.06
C GLU A 124 -4.23 2.18 4.71
N VAL A 125 -4.49 0.86 4.75
CA VAL A 125 -3.63 -0.13 5.41
C VAL A 125 -3.18 -1.21 4.43
N LEU A 126 -4.09 -2.01 3.88
CA LEU A 126 -3.69 -3.21 3.14
C LEU A 126 -2.99 -2.90 1.80
N VAL A 127 -3.44 -1.89 1.08
CA VAL A 127 -2.82 -1.44 -0.17
C VAL A 127 -1.38 -0.98 0.04
N PRO A 128 -1.08 -0.03 0.96
CA PRO A 128 0.29 0.39 1.18
C PRO A 128 1.16 -0.72 1.81
N GLU A 129 0.61 -1.58 2.67
CA GLU A 129 1.33 -2.73 3.23
C GLU A 129 1.71 -3.77 2.16
N ALA A 130 0.81 -4.03 1.20
CA ALA A 130 1.09 -4.90 0.07
C ALA A 130 2.12 -4.26 -0.87
N ALA A 131 1.99 -2.97 -1.15
CA ALA A 131 2.94 -2.24 -1.99
C ALA A 131 4.34 -2.21 -1.38
N LEU A 132 4.47 -1.97 -0.08
CA LEU A 132 5.75 -1.99 0.63
C LEU A 132 6.43 -3.36 0.50
N ARG A 133 5.66 -4.45 0.69
CA ARG A 133 6.18 -5.82 0.53
C ARG A 133 6.57 -6.13 -0.91
N LEU A 134 5.79 -5.69 -1.89
CA LEU A 134 6.12 -5.86 -3.30
C LEU A 134 7.44 -5.14 -3.64
N ILE A 135 7.62 -3.92 -3.14
CA ILE A 135 8.84 -3.14 -3.31
C ILE A 135 10.03 -3.82 -2.62
N SER A 136 9.83 -4.37 -1.43
CA SER A 136 10.84 -5.14 -0.70
C SER A 136 11.18 -6.46 -1.39
N GLN A 137 10.24 -7.10 -2.10
CA GLN A 137 10.52 -8.28 -2.90
C GLN A 137 11.30 -7.95 -4.19
N ASP A 138 11.03 -6.79 -4.80
CA ASP A 138 11.72 -6.37 -6.02
C ASP A 138 13.15 -5.91 -5.75
N ARG A 139 13.38 -5.36 -4.55
CA ARG A 139 14.70 -5.03 -4.03
C ARG A 139 15.14 -6.15 -3.12
N GLU A 140 15.69 -7.23 -3.65
CA GLU A 140 16.33 -8.25 -2.81
C GLU A 140 17.18 -7.55 -1.72
N GLU A 141 16.74 -7.58 -0.45
CA GLU A 141 17.44 -7.08 0.75
C GLU A 141 17.27 -5.57 1.14
N ILE A 142 16.11 -5.17 1.68
CA ILE A 142 16.06 -4.07 2.68
C ILE A 142 15.20 -4.53 3.88
N SER A 143 15.85 -4.70 5.03
CA SER A 143 15.20 -4.89 6.33
C SER A 143 14.37 -3.67 6.72
N LEU A 144 13.23 -3.91 7.39
CA LEU A 144 12.14 -2.98 7.76
C LEU A 144 12.51 -1.70 8.54
N GLU A 145 13.79 -1.32 8.62
CA GLU A 145 14.28 -0.20 9.42
C GLU A 145 14.63 1.06 8.59
N ASN A 146 14.53 1.01 7.25
CA ASN A 146 14.96 2.12 6.38
C ASN A 146 13.96 2.52 5.28
N ALA A 147 12.65 2.37 5.54
CA ALA A 147 11.58 2.89 4.68
C ALA A 147 11.12 4.29 5.13
#